data_AF-A0A7X9DDP8-F1
#
_entry.id   AF-A0A7X9DDP8-F1
#
_cell.length_a   1.000
_cell.length_b   1.000
_cell.length_c   1.000
_cell.angle_alpha   90.00
_cell.angle_beta   90.00
_cell.angle_gamma   90.00
#
_symmetry.space_group_name_H-M   'P 1'
#
loop_
_entity.id
_entity.type
_entity.pdbx_description
1 polymer ?
#
loop_
_entity_poly.entity_id
_entity_poly.type
_entity_poly.pdbx_seq_one_letter_code
_entity_poly.pdbx_strand_id
1 'polypeptide(L)'
;MASWPKGGFPYFAQAMTGFEYCAAVGMIYEGQTANGLQCTRSIRNRFDGQKGNPFNEPECGYHYVRSMTSWASILAMSNFHYSGVNRTMFFTSTPGIYFWDNGSAWGTCNIENQRIVLTVLYGKLALDQFELTGTGSKKLKNFLLTKNSSKTISFDK
;
A
#
# COMPACT_ATOMS: atom_id res chain seq x y z
N MET A 1 16.84 11.81 10.27
CA MET A 1 16.76 13.16 9.66
C MET A 1 18.11 13.86 9.56
N ALA A 2 19.02 13.73 10.52
CA ALA A 2 20.45 13.95 10.30
C ALA A 2 21.19 13.39 11.51
N SER A 3 22.34 12.76 11.30
CA SER A 3 23.35 12.63 12.36
C SER A 3 24.29 13.83 12.20
N TRP A 4 24.45 14.63 13.26
CA TRP A 4 25.43 15.70 13.23
C TRP A 4 26.77 15.14 13.72
N PRO A 5 27.88 15.28 12.97
CA PRO A 5 29.17 14.68 13.32
C PRO A 5 29.70 15.05 14.71
N LYS A 6 29.23 16.16 15.29
CA LYS A 6 29.66 16.66 16.61
C LYS A 6 28.49 17.06 17.54
N GLY A 7 27.27 16.56 17.28
CA GLY A 7 26.07 16.92 18.06
C GLY A 7 25.53 18.34 17.80
N GLY A 8 24.33 18.65 18.31
CA GLY A 8 23.74 20.01 18.26
C GLY A 8 22.50 20.21 17.37
N PHE A 9 21.79 19.17 16.96
CA PHE A 9 20.58 19.33 16.15
C PHE A 9 19.34 19.56 17.04
N PRO A 10 18.64 20.71 16.98
CA PRO A 10 17.56 21.05 17.92
C PRO A 10 16.32 20.13 17.87
N TYR A 11 16.23 19.22 16.90
CA TYR A 11 15.16 18.23 16.76
C TYR A 11 15.65 16.78 16.91
N PHE A 12 16.86 16.56 17.46
CA PHE A 12 17.47 15.23 17.56
C PHE A 12 16.63 14.22 18.37
N ALA A 13 15.86 14.72 19.34
CA ALA A 13 14.99 13.91 20.18
C ALA A 13 13.59 13.70 19.58
N GLN A 14 13.26 14.35 18.47
CA GLN A 14 11.94 14.21 17.85
C GLN A 14 11.93 13.04 16.86
N ALA A 15 11.03 12.10 17.10
CA ALA A 15 10.64 11.12 16.10
C ALA A 15 9.78 11.82 15.05
N MET A 16 10.08 11.58 13.77
CA MET A 16 9.30 12.13 12.66
C MET A 16 8.81 10.99 11.78
N THR A 17 7.68 10.44 12.20
CA THR A 17 7.14 9.15 11.74
C THR A 17 6.88 9.10 10.25
N GLY A 18 6.38 10.18 9.66
CA GLY A 18 6.14 10.31 8.23
C GLY A 18 7.43 10.23 7.39
N PHE A 19 8.55 10.77 7.86
CA PHE A 19 9.83 10.58 7.18
C PHE A 19 10.35 9.14 7.34
N GLU A 20 10.15 8.52 8.50
CA GLU A 20 10.51 7.12 8.71
C GLU A 20 9.66 6.19 7.85
N TYR A 21 8.35 6.46 7.68
CA TYR A 21 7.50 5.74 6.72
C TYR A 21 7.95 5.98 5.28
N CYS A 22 8.29 7.21 4.90
CA CYS A 22 8.82 7.50 3.58
C CYS A 22 10.08 6.66 3.29
N ALA A 23 11.02 6.61 4.24
CA ALA A 23 12.21 5.77 4.13
C ALA A 23 11.87 4.27 4.07
N ALA A 24 10.93 3.80 4.91
CA ALA A 24 10.47 2.41 4.91
C ALA A 24 9.82 2.00 3.59
N VAL A 25 9.00 2.86 3.01
CA VAL A 25 8.36 2.66 1.70
C VAL A 25 9.40 2.65 0.60
N GLY A 26 10.37 3.57 0.62
CA GLY A 26 11.52 3.55 -0.30
C GLY A 26 12.29 2.24 -0.21
N MET A 27 12.55 1.74 1.00
CA MET A 27 13.18 0.42 1.20
C MET A 27 12.38 -0.71 0.55
N ILE A 28 11.04 -0.70 0.64
CA ILE A 28 10.21 -1.72 -0.02
C ILE A 28 10.34 -1.62 -1.54
N TYR A 29 10.31 -0.42 -2.12
CA TYR A 29 10.50 -0.23 -3.56
C TYR A 29 11.89 -0.67 -4.06
N GLU A 30 12.93 -0.50 -3.24
CA GLU A 30 14.30 -0.95 -3.52
C GLU A 30 14.54 -2.43 -3.21
N GLY A 31 13.48 -3.22 -2.97
CA GLY A 31 13.57 -4.66 -2.67
C GLY A 31 14.05 -5.01 -1.26
N GLN A 32 14.24 -4.03 -0.39
CA GLN A 32 14.59 -4.22 1.03
C GLN A 32 13.35 -4.41 1.91
N THR A 33 12.43 -5.29 1.50
CA THR A 33 11.13 -5.49 2.15
C THR A 33 11.26 -5.77 3.66
N ALA A 34 12.20 -6.61 4.07
CA ALA A 34 12.42 -6.93 5.48
C ALA A 34 12.78 -5.69 6.32
N ASN A 35 13.70 -4.85 5.81
CA ASN A 35 14.11 -3.61 6.49
C ASN A 35 12.96 -2.60 6.55
N GLY A 36 12.22 -2.43 5.44
CA GLY A 36 11.03 -1.56 5.40
C GLY A 36 9.95 -1.98 6.40
N LEU A 37 9.67 -3.28 6.50
CA LEU A 37 8.73 -3.83 7.49
C LEU A 37 9.25 -3.69 8.93
N GLN A 38 10.55 -3.84 9.16
CA GLN A 38 11.16 -3.63 10.47
C GLN A 38 11.01 -2.17 10.90
N CYS A 39 11.31 -1.20 10.03
CA CYS A 39 11.11 0.22 10.31
C CYS A 39 9.65 0.53 10.62
N THR A 40 8.72 0.06 9.78
CA THR A 40 7.27 0.20 10.00
C THR A 40 6.84 -0.35 11.37
N ARG A 41 7.31 -1.56 11.72
CA ARG A 41 7.01 -2.17 13.03
C ARG A 41 7.58 -1.37 14.20
N SER A 42 8.81 -0.86 14.06
CA SER A 42 9.44 0.00 15.07
C SER A 42 8.65 1.29 15.30
N ILE A 43 8.12 1.92 14.23
CA ILE A 43 7.25 3.09 14.35
C ILE A 43 5.99 2.73 15.14
N ARG A 44 5.27 1.68 14.72
CA ARG A 44 4.03 1.23 15.38
C ARG A 44 4.23 0.83 16.84
N ASN A 45 5.36 0.20 17.17
CA ASN A 45 5.69 -0.22 18.54
C ASN A 45 5.92 0.95 19.51
N ARG A 46 6.18 2.17 19.02
CA ARG A 46 6.24 3.38 19.87
C ARG A 46 4.84 3.85 20.30
N PHE A 47 3.81 3.45 19.56
CA PHE A 47 2.41 3.87 19.74
C PHE A 47 1.51 2.63 19.83
N ASP A 48 1.82 1.73 20.76
CA ASP A 48 1.15 0.43 20.92
C ASP A 48 -0.08 0.47 21.85
N GLY A 49 -0.47 1.64 22.35
CA GLY A 49 -1.51 1.82 23.36
C GLY A 49 -1.02 1.78 24.80
N GLN A 50 0.17 1.24 25.07
CA GLN A 50 0.82 1.34 26.39
C GLN A 50 1.80 2.51 26.44
N LYS A 51 2.59 2.70 25.38
CA LYS A 51 3.63 3.73 25.28
C LYS A 51 3.12 5.04 24.66
N GLY A 52 2.01 4.99 23.94
CA GLY A 52 1.40 6.12 23.25
C GLY A 52 0.11 5.73 22.54
N ASN A 53 -0.70 6.73 22.16
CA ASN A 53 -1.99 6.49 21.51
C ASN A 53 -1.80 5.81 20.14
N PRO A 54 -2.42 4.64 19.88
CA PRO A 54 -2.21 3.87 18.66
C PRO A 54 -2.78 4.51 17.39
N PHE A 55 -3.64 5.52 17.57
CA PHE A 55 -4.27 6.30 16.51
C PHE A 55 -3.64 7.69 16.35
N ASN A 56 -2.51 7.95 16.99
CA ASN A 56 -1.85 9.25 16.95
C ASN A 56 -0.33 9.09 17.02
N GLU A 57 0.31 9.34 15.89
CA GLU A 57 1.76 9.30 15.73
C GLU A 57 2.28 10.75 15.73
N PRO A 58 2.64 11.32 16.89
CA PRO A 58 3.06 12.71 17.00
C PRO A 58 4.36 12.99 16.23
N GLU A 59 4.39 14.16 15.58
CA GLU A 59 5.60 14.75 15.01
C GLU A 59 5.78 16.18 15.55
N CYS A 60 5.27 17.19 14.82
CA CYS A 60 5.21 18.58 15.25
C CYS A 60 3.89 18.89 16.01
N GLY A 61 3.45 17.95 16.85
CA GLY A 61 2.15 17.98 17.54
C GLY A 61 1.29 16.75 17.24
N TYR A 62 0.09 16.76 17.81
CA TYR A 62 -0.89 15.68 17.64
C TYR A 62 -1.69 15.85 16.35
N HIS A 63 -2.16 14.73 15.79
CA HIS A 63 -2.99 14.70 14.57
C HIS A 63 -2.31 15.28 13.31
N TYR A 64 -0.97 15.30 13.30
CA TYR A 64 -0.22 15.76 12.15
C TYR A 64 -0.33 14.74 11.00
N VAL A 65 -0.71 15.19 9.82
CA VAL A 65 -1.11 14.32 8.69
C VAL A 65 0.03 13.48 8.10
N ARG A 66 1.30 13.83 8.37
CA ARG A 66 2.46 13.25 7.67
C ARG A 66 2.63 11.75 7.92
N SER A 67 2.16 11.23 9.05
CA SER A 67 2.09 9.78 9.32
C SER A 67 1.20 9.01 8.32
N MET A 68 0.28 9.68 7.62
CA MET A 68 -0.52 9.07 6.55
C MET A 68 0.33 8.61 5.36
N THR A 69 1.61 9.01 5.26
CA THR A 69 2.58 8.43 4.32
C THR A 69 2.68 6.91 4.48
N SER A 70 2.34 6.34 5.64
CA SER A 70 2.22 4.90 5.86
C SER A 70 1.31 4.19 4.85
N TRP A 71 0.30 4.87 4.29
CA TRP A 71 -0.56 4.36 3.22
C TRP A 71 0.22 3.87 1.99
N ALA A 72 1.32 4.54 1.65
CA ALA A 72 2.14 4.18 0.51
C ALA A 72 2.78 2.79 0.65
N SER A 73 2.84 2.23 1.87
CA SER A 73 3.28 0.85 2.10
C SER A 73 2.33 -0.16 1.44
N ILE A 74 1.02 0.13 1.41
CA ILE A 74 0.03 -0.71 0.71
C ILE A 74 0.35 -0.74 -0.78
N LEU A 75 0.63 0.42 -1.37
CA LEU A 75 1.00 0.54 -2.79
C LEU A 75 2.31 -0.18 -3.08
N ALA A 76 3.34 0.04 -2.28
CA ALA A 76 4.65 -0.59 -2.47
C ALA A 76 4.59 -2.12 -2.37
N MET A 77 3.78 -2.67 -1.46
CA MET A 77 3.63 -4.12 -1.27
C MET A 77 2.74 -4.78 -2.32
N SER A 78 1.70 -4.08 -2.78
CA SER A 78 0.72 -4.62 -3.74
C SER A 78 1.06 -4.33 -5.18
N ASN A 79 1.98 -3.39 -5.42
CA ASN A 79 2.21 -2.75 -6.72
C ASN A 79 0.90 -2.23 -7.35
N PHE A 80 -0.09 -1.84 -6.54
CA PHE A 80 -1.40 -1.45 -7.04
C PHE A 80 -1.34 -0.14 -7.81
N HIS A 81 -1.82 -0.17 -9.07
CA HIS A 81 -2.06 1.02 -9.87
C HIS A 81 -3.38 0.90 -10.63
N TYR A 82 -4.06 2.05 -10.82
CA TYR A 82 -5.27 2.14 -11.60
C TYR A 82 -5.21 3.33 -12.56
N SER A 83 -5.51 3.07 -13.84
CA SER A 83 -5.73 4.10 -14.86
C SER A 83 -7.23 4.23 -15.12
N GLY A 84 -7.82 5.36 -14.73
CA GLY A 84 -9.23 5.66 -15.05
C GLY A 84 -9.48 5.92 -16.54
N VAL A 85 -8.46 6.37 -17.27
CA VAL A 85 -8.53 6.64 -18.72
C VAL A 85 -8.63 5.34 -19.50
N ASN A 86 -7.73 4.39 -19.21
CA ASN A 86 -7.66 3.11 -19.91
C ASN A 86 -8.43 1.98 -19.20
N ARG A 87 -9.09 2.29 -18.07
CA ARG A 87 -9.74 1.32 -17.18
C ARG A 87 -8.88 0.09 -16.92
N THR A 88 -7.61 0.34 -16.63
CA THR A 88 -6.59 -0.68 -16.44
C THR A 88 -6.22 -0.75 -14.96
N MET A 89 -6.17 -1.97 -14.43
CA MET A 89 -5.76 -2.23 -13.04
C MET A 89 -4.53 -3.13 -13.04
N PHE A 90 -3.53 -2.76 -12.26
CA PHE A 90 -2.23 -3.44 -12.20
C PHE A 90 -1.91 -3.82 -10.75
N PHE A 91 -1.33 -5.00 -10.57
CA PHE A 91 -0.91 -5.56 -9.28
C PHE A 91 0.41 -6.33 -9.37
N THR A 92 1.00 -6.62 -8.22
CA THR A 92 2.06 -7.62 -8.04
C THR A 92 1.56 -9.02 -8.37
N SER A 93 2.45 -9.91 -8.79
CA SER A 93 2.17 -11.35 -8.94
C SER A 93 2.46 -12.15 -7.66
N THR A 94 2.99 -11.51 -6.62
CA THR A 94 3.25 -12.14 -5.32
C THR A 94 1.93 -12.61 -4.68
N PRO A 95 1.86 -13.85 -4.15
CA PRO A 95 0.66 -14.33 -3.48
C PRO A 95 0.31 -13.50 -2.25
N GLY A 96 -0.98 -13.20 -2.08
CA GLY A 96 -1.47 -12.42 -0.95
C GLY A 96 -2.84 -11.79 -1.17
N ILE A 97 -3.36 -11.17 -0.12
CA ILE A 97 -4.61 -10.40 -0.15
C ILE A 97 -4.26 -8.92 -0.04
N TYR A 98 -4.56 -8.17 -1.08
CA TYR A 98 -4.23 -6.75 -1.17
C TYR A 98 -5.50 -5.90 -1.15
N PHE A 99 -5.47 -4.81 -0.38
CA PHE A 99 -6.49 -3.77 -0.45
C PHE A 99 -6.27 -2.89 -1.69
N TRP A 100 -7.36 -2.40 -2.29
CA TRP A 100 -7.31 -1.40 -3.35
C TRP A 100 -8.45 -0.40 -3.24
N ASP A 101 -8.18 0.82 -3.71
CA ASP A 101 -9.13 1.92 -3.84
C ASP A 101 -8.77 2.75 -5.06
N ASN A 102 -9.75 3.10 -5.90
CA ASN A 102 -9.57 3.97 -7.06
C ASN A 102 -10.28 5.33 -6.94
N GLY A 103 -10.73 5.68 -5.74
CA GLY A 103 -11.48 6.90 -5.42
C GLY A 103 -12.99 6.81 -5.68
N SER A 104 -13.45 5.81 -6.44
CA SER A 104 -14.88 5.58 -6.75
C SER A 104 -15.41 4.25 -6.23
N ALA A 105 -14.52 3.28 -6.03
CA ALA A 105 -14.77 1.94 -5.56
C ALA A 105 -13.55 1.40 -4.83
N TRP A 106 -13.77 0.49 -3.89
CA TRP A 106 -12.70 -0.16 -3.14
C TRP A 106 -13.04 -1.62 -2.83
N GLY A 107 -12.02 -2.39 -2.53
CA GLY A 107 -12.18 -3.80 -2.21
C GLY A 107 -10.86 -4.53 -1.99
N THR A 108 -10.87 -5.82 -2.30
CA THR A 108 -9.69 -6.69 -2.14
C THR A 108 -9.34 -7.40 -3.44
N CYS A 109 -8.08 -7.73 -3.58
CA CYS A 109 -7.51 -8.52 -4.67
C CYS A 109 -6.74 -9.67 -4.03
N ASN A 110 -7.29 -10.89 -4.09
CA ASN A 110 -6.59 -12.09 -3.63
C ASN A 110 -5.84 -12.71 -4.82
N ILE A 111 -4.54 -12.94 -4.67
CA ILE A 111 -3.65 -13.46 -5.70
C ILE A 111 -3.06 -14.79 -5.22
N GLU A 112 -3.33 -15.87 -5.96
CA GLU A 112 -2.84 -17.21 -5.68
C GLU A 112 -2.53 -17.94 -7.00
N ASN A 113 -1.29 -18.38 -7.23
CA ASN A 113 -0.93 -19.18 -8.41
C ASN A 113 -1.42 -18.60 -9.76
N GLN A 114 -1.28 -17.28 -9.96
CA GLN A 114 -1.77 -16.56 -11.16
C GLN A 114 -3.30 -16.57 -11.35
N ARG A 115 -4.04 -16.99 -10.33
CA ARG A 115 -5.47 -16.82 -10.18
C ARG A 115 -5.72 -15.62 -9.26
N ILE A 116 -6.51 -14.68 -9.74
CA ILE A 116 -6.82 -13.44 -9.06
C ILE A 116 -8.32 -13.44 -8.76
N VAL A 117 -8.69 -13.27 -7.50
CA VAL A 117 -10.07 -13.01 -7.10
C VAL A 117 -10.19 -11.55 -6.74
N LEU A 118 -10.76 -10.77 -7.66
CA LEU A 118 -11.01 -9.36 -7.47
C LEU A 118 -12.41 -9.18 -6.87
N THR A 119 -12.49 -8.54 -5.70
CA THR A 119 -13.73 -8.31 -4.95
C THR A 119 -13.97 -6.82 -4.81
N VAL A 120 -15.20 -6.37 -5.09
CA VAL A 120 -15.65 -4.99 -4.87
C VAL A 120 -16.51 -4.96 -3.61
N LEU A 121 -16.03 -4.28 -2.57
CA LEU A 121 -16.76 -4.14 -1.29
C LEU A 121 -17.67 -2.90 -1.30
N TYR A 122 -17.35 -1.90 -2.10
CA TYR A 122 -18.18 -0.72 -2.32
C TYR A 122 -17.97 -0.14 -3.72
N GLY A 123 -18.98 0.54 -4.25
CA GLY A 123 -18.92 1.23 -5.53
C GLY A 123 -19.13 0.30 -6.73
N LYS A 124 -18.59 0.73 -7.88
CA LYS A 124 -18.70 0.05 -9.18
C LYS A 124 -17.35 0.08 -9.88
N LEU A 125 -16.91 -1.08 -10.38
CA LEU A 125 -15.64 -1.24 -11.07
C LEU A 125 -15.88 -1.73 -12.51
N ALA A 126 -15.48 -0.92 -13.49
CA ALA A 126 -15.38 -1.34 -14.88
C ALA A 126 -13.91 -1.41 -15.27
N LEU A 127 -13.50 -2.53 -15.90
CA LEU A 127 -12.13 -2.74 -16.35
C LEU A 127 -12.11 -3.20 -17.81
N ASP A 128 -11.15 -2.69 -18.57
CA ASP A 128 -10.87 -3.15 -19.93
C ASP A 128 -9.61 -4.04 -19.96
N GLN A 129 -8.73 -3.89 -18.97
CA GLN A 129 -7.47 -4.63 -18.86
C GLN A 129 -7.07 -4.85 -17.40
N PHE A 130 -6.47 -6.01 -17.13
CA PHE A 130 -5.85 -6.33 -15.86
C PHE A 130 -4.42 -6.80 -16.10
N GLU A 131 -3.50 -6.36 -15.26
CA GLU A 131 -2.08 -6.61 -15.41
C GLU A 131 -1.45 -7.14 -14.13
N LEU A 132 -0.51 -8.07 -14.30
CA LEU A 132 0.29 -8.63 -13.22
C LEU A 132 1.78 -8.43 -13.49
N THR A 133 2.49 -7.97 -12.46
CA THR A 133 3.95 -7.78 -12.50
C THR A 133 4.66 -9.07 -12.93
N GLY A 134 5.43 -9.02 -14.01
CA GLY A 134 6.19 -10.17 -14.52
C GLY A 134 5.38 -11.26 -15.22
N THR A 135 4.04 -11.20 -15.20
CA THR A 135 3.16 -12.17 -15.90
C THR A 135 2.60 -11.57 -17.19
N GLY A 136 2.26 -10.28 -17.19
CA GLY A 136 1.76 -9.57 -18.38
C GLY A 136 0.33 -9.05 -18.22
N SER A 137 -0.31 -8.77 -19.35
CA SER A 137 -1.63 -8.12 -19.43
C SER A 137 -2.71 -9.04 -19.99
N LYS A 138 -3.91 -9.00 -19.41
CA LYS A 138 -5.11 -9.69 -19.91
C LYS A 138 -6.21 -8.69 -20.19
N LYS A 139 -6.68 -8.65 -21.44
CA LYS A 139 -7.87 -7.87 -21.83
C LYS A 139 -9.13 -8.50 -21.25
N LEU A 140 -10.03 -7.68 -20.75
CA LEU A 140 -11.27 -8.08 -20.13
C LEU A 140 -12.44 -7.58 -20.99
N LYS A 141 -13.27 -8.49 -21.51
CA LYS A 141 -14.47 -8.12 -22.28
C LYS A 141 -15.67 -7.98 -21.34
N ASN A 142 -16.41 -6.87 -21.46
CA ASN A 142 -17.62 -6.59 -20.68
C ASN A 142 -17.43 -6.81 -19.17
N PHE A 143 -16.28 -6.41 -18.63
CA PHE A 143 -15.98 -6.63 -17.22
C PHE A 143 -16.54 -5.50 -16.38
N LEU A 144 -17.53 -5.87 -15.57
CA LEU A 144 -18.17 -4.98 -14.63
C LEU A 144 -18.43 -5.73 -13.32
N LEU A 145 -18.05 -5.09 -12.22
CA LEU A 145 -18.35 -5.53 -10.86
C LEU A 145 -19.05 -4.40 -10.10
N THR A 146 -19.97 -4.79 -9.22
CA THR A 146 -20.70 -3.89 -8.32
C THR A 146 -20.40 -4.26 -6.87
N LYS A 147 -20.85 -3.43 -5.94
CA LYS A 147 -20.81 -3.72 -4.50
C LYS A 147 -21.16 -5.18 -4.17
N ASN A 148 -20.36 -5.79 -3.30
CA ASN A 148 -20.47 -7.16 -2.81
C ASN A 148 -20.38 -8.24 -3.92
N SER A 149 -19.67 -7.96 -5.00
CA SER A 149 -19.42 -8.94 -6.06
C SER A 149 -17.93 -9.22 -6.24
N SER A 150 -17.62 -10.42 -6.69
CA SER A 150 -16.25 -10.87 -6.95
C SER A 150 -16.16 -11.58 -8.29
N LYS A 151 -15.00 -11.53 -8.93
CA LYS A 151 -14.74 -12.29 -10.16
C LYS A 151 -13.31 -12.81 -10.19
N THR A 152 -13.19 -14.04 -10.69
CA THR A 152 -11.88 -14.65 -10.94
C THR A 152 -11.33 -14.20 -12.28
N ILE A 153 -10.07 -13.80 -12.29
CA ILE A 153 -9.24 -13.56 -13.48
C ILE A 153 -8.09 -14.55 -13.39
N SER A 154 -7.87 -15.35 -14.42
CA SER A 154 -6.75 -16.31 -14.47
C SER A 154 -5.81 -15.91 -15.59
N PHE A 155 -4.50 -16.01 -15.37
CA PHE A 155 -3.49 -15.92 -16.43
C PHE A 155 -3.07 -17.33 -16.84
N ASP A 156 -2.96 -17.55 -18.15
CA ASP A 156 -2.50 -18.82 -18.71
C ASP A 156 -0.97 -18.80 -18.73
N LYS A 157 -0.33 -19.94 -18.44
CA LYS A 157 1.13 -20.08 -18.50
C LYS A 157 1.65 -20.05 -19.93
#